data_AF-A0A8S3H1U8-F1
#
_entry.id   AF-A0A8S3H1U8-F1
#
_cell.length_a   1.000
_cell.length_b   1.000
_cell.length_c   1.000
_cell.angle_alpha   90.00
_cell.angle_beta   90.00
_cell.angle_gamma   90.00
#
_symmetry.space_group_name_H-M   'P 1'
#
loop_
_entity.id
_entity.type
_entity.pdbx_description
1 polymer ?
#
loop_
_entity_poly.entity_id
_entity_poly.type
_entity_poly.pdbx_seq_one_letter_code
_entity_poly.pdbx_strand_id
1 'polypeptide(L)'
;DSSETAIDVYRNARLILDKYELNFDGLTTIGSDNTNVNMGDHHSVFSLICNEKPNLIKGSCYNHILHNGVKHGHKLLTIDVEKNLLSIYSHFSRSAKRIAELKSYYEFYEEDYVVILKHIKIRWLTLHKSIERLLQVFAPVKDYFLSLDDGCPGELKEFFSCEEGHCVLSFFENILSIIQKSNLKLQRRYLAGVSLHRVITELKLKLQQRLDSSFFGASCRLKLSRLEPNIANKLNHSFARFIQRVIEYIDEYYLLKKKDKYGNIIEPKCITPSEIYEAISPFGLSTINEVTWDHVTKCTELFKIKNLNEDDLFNEFCEIQIVFKSIQDKNISIYDQIQSYIKTTSNSN
;
A
#
# COMPACT_ATOMS: atom_id res chain seq x y z
N ASP A 1 24.41 -12.71 -22.72
CA ASP A 1 24.48 -11.87 -21.51
C ASP A 1 23.44 -10.79 -21.53
N SER A 2 22.36 -10.99 -20.78
CA SER A 2 21.42 -9.90 -20.46
C SER A 2 22.02 -9.08 -19.33
N SER A 3 22.81 -8.07 -19.68
CA SER A 3 23.21 -7.07 -18.69
C SER A 3 21.95 -6.31 -18.24
N GLU A 4 21.66 -6.37 -16.94
CA GLU A 4 20.50 -5.71 -16.29
C GLU A 4 20.83 -4.26 -15.91
N THR A 5 21.73 -3.60 -16.64
CA THR A 5 22.06 -2.19 -16.40
C THR A 5 20.93 -1.28 -16.86
N ALA A 6 20.84 -0.09 -16.27
CA ALA A 6 19.85 0.90 -16.66
C ALA A 6 19.91 1.24 -18.17
N ILE A 7 21.12 1.30 -18.74
CA ILE A 7 21.35 1.57 -20.15
C ILE A 7 20.76 0.45 -21.02
N ASP A 8 21.01 -0.81 -20.67
CA ASP A 8 20.56 -1.92 -21.50
C ASP A 8 19.05 -2.13 -21.39
N VAL A 9 18.46 -1.92 -20.21
CA VAL A 9 17.00 -1.90 -20.05
C VAL A 9 16.37 -0.76 -20.86
N TYR A 10 16.95 0.44 -20.83
CA TYR A 10 16.51 1.58 -21.63
C TYR A 10 16.59 1.28 -23.15
N ARG A 11 17.71 0.72 -23.63
CA ARG A 11 17.88 0.32 -25.04
C ARG A 11 16.87 -0.74 -25.46
N ASN A 12 16.65 -1.74 -24.62
CA ASN A 12 15.66 -2.78 -24.88
C ASN A 12 14.24 -2.20 -24.94
N ALA A 13 13.89 -1.24 -24.08
CA ALA A 13 12.60 -0.56 -24.14
C ALA A 13 12.43 0.19 -25.47
N ARG A 14 13.47 0.87 -25.97
CA ARG A 14 13.46 1.52 -27.29
C ARG A 14 13.27 0.51 -28.42
N LEU A 15 14.06 -0.56 -28.44
CA LEU A 15 13.95 -1.61 -29.45
C LEU A 15 12.55 -2.24 -29.50
N ILE A 16 11.91 -2.41 -28.34
CA ILE A 16 10.54 -2.92 -28.26
C ILE A 16 9.55 -1.91 -28.86
N LEU A 17 9.67 -0.62 -28.53
CA LEU A 17 8.80 0.41 -29.11
C LEU A 17 8.95 0.48 -30.63
N ASP A 18 10.19 0.50 -31.13
CA ASP A 18 10.50 0.52 -32.56
C ASP A 18 9.94 -0.72 -33.27
N LYS A 19 10.11 -1.91 -32.67
CA LYS A 19 9.56 -3.17 -33.19
C LYS A 19 8.05 -3.14 -33.39
N TYR A 20 7.32 -2.45 -32.52
CA TYR A 20 5.87 -2.32 -32.59
C TYR A 20 5.41 -1.01 -33.23
N GLU A 21 6.32 -0.26 -33.86
CA GLU A 21 6.04 1.02 -34.52
C GLU A 21 5.37 2.04 -33.57
N LEU A 22 5.68 1.95 -32.27
CA LEU A 22 5.19 2.85 -31.25
C LEU A 22 6.12 4.05 -31.14
N ASN A 23 5.59 5.24 -31.43
CA ASN A 23 6.38 6.47 -31.35
C ASN A 23 6.83 6.74 -29.91
N PHE A 24 8.15 6.82 -29.71
CA PHE A 24 8.73 7.20 -28.42
C PHE A 24 8.20 8.55 -27.94
N ASP A 25 7.85 9.49 -28.83
CA ASP A 25 7.26 10.78 -28.50
C ASP A 25 5.90 10.66 -27.81
N GLY A 26 5.15 9.58 -28.08
CA GLY A 26 3.90 9.26 -27.40
C GLY A 26 4.06 8.66 -25.99
N LEU A 27 5.29 8.34 -25.55
CA LEU A 27 5.53 7.80 -24.22
C LEU A 27 5.20 8.83 -23.12
N THR A 28 4.17 8.53 -22.32
CA THR A 28 3.68 9.40 -21.23
C THR A 28 4.20 8.98 -19.85
N THR A 29 4.38 7.68 -19.61
CA THR A 29 4.80 7.16 -18.31
C THR A 29 5.62 5.89 -18.44
N ILE A 30 6.47 5.63 -17.45
CA ILE A 30 7.11 4.32 -17.24
C ILE A 30 6.75 3.81 -15.85
N GLY A 31 6.16 2.60 -15.83
CA GLY A 31 5.82 1.88 -14.61
C GLY A 31 6.83 0.79 -14.29
N SER A 32 7.45 0.82 -13.12
CA SER A 32 8.38 -0.25 -12.68
C SER A 32 8.51 -0.33 -11.16
N ASP A 33 9.24 -1.32 -10.67
CA ASP A 33 9.66 -1.35 -9.27
C ASP A 33 10.57 -0.15 -8.94
N ASN A 34 10.55 0.27 -7.68
CA ASN A 34 11.32 1.44 -7.24
C ASN A 34 12.81 1.15 -6.98
N THR A 35 13.41 0.18 -7.66
CA THR A 35 14.86 -0.05 -7.54
C THR A 35 15.64 1.15 -8.12
N ASN A 36 16.88 1.34 -7.67
CA ASN A 36 17.71 2.45 -8.16
C ASN A 36 17.94 2.37 -9.67
N VAL A 37 18.10 1.16 -10.22
CA VAL A 37 18.30 0.93 -11.66
C VAL A 37 17.08 1.38 -12.47
N ASN A 38 15.86 1.15 -11.98
CA ASN A 38 14.64 1.47 -12.71
C ASN A 38 14.17 2.91 -12.48
N MET A 39 14.12 3.34 -11.22
CA MET A 39 13.43 4.57 -10.79
C MET A 39 14.31 5.53 -10.00
N GLY A 40 15.63 5.30 -9.95
CA GLY A 40 16.58 6.23 -9.31
C GLY A 40 16.61 7.61 -9.98
N ASP A 41 17.15 8.61 -9.28
CA ASP A 41 17.21 9.99 -9.80
C ASP A 41 18.43 10.23 -10.70
N HIS A 42 19.40 9.31 -10.66
CA HIS A 42 20.63 9.32 -11.43
C HIS A 42 20.86 7.96 -12.08
N HIS A 43 21.20 7.96 -13.38
CA HIS A 43 21.60 6.78 -14.13
C HIS A 43 20.67 5.56 -13.98
N SER A 44 19.37 5.84 -13.94
CA SER A 44 18.28 4.87 -13.97
C SER A 44 17.55 4.90 -15.31
N VAL A 45 16.78 3.86 -15.62
CA VAL A 45 15.91 3.81 -16.81
C VAL A 45 15.01 5.04 -16.87
N PHE A 46 14.34 5.37 -15.75
CA PHE A 46 13.53 6.58 -15.65
C PHE A 46 14.33 7.85 -15.97
N SER A 47 15.51 8.04 -15.37
CA SER A 47 16.30 9.26 -15.58
C SER A 47 16.82 9.38 -17.00
N LEU A 48 17.15 8.26 -17.65
CA LEU A 48 17.58 8.23 -19.05
C LEU A 48 16.44 8.69 -19.97
N ILE A 49 15.22 8.16 -19.77
CA ILE A 49 14.04 8.56 -20.54
C ILE A 49 13.66 10.02 -20.22
N CYS A 50 13.66 10.42 -18.95
CA CYS A 50 13.29 11.77 -18.51
C CYS A 50 14.21 12.85 -19.10
N ASN A 51 15.49 12.54 -19.36
CA ASN A 51 16.41 13.48 -20.03
C ASN A 51 15.99 13.79 -21.48
N GLU A 52 15.37 12.85 -22.18
CA GLU A 52 14.78 13.06 -23.52
C GLU A 52 13.33 13.56 -23.43
N LYS A 53 12.61 13.19 -22.35
CA LYS A 53 11.19 13.49 -22.11
C LYS A 53 10.98 14.14 -20.74
N PRO A 54 11.16 15.47 -20.61
CA PRO A 54 10.96 16.16 -19.34
C PRO A 54 9.53 16.10 -18.78
N ASN A 55 8.53 15.83 -19.64
CA ASN A 55 7.13 15.67 -19.24
C ASN A 55 6.77 14.21 -18.89
N LEU A 56 7.74 13.29 -18.77
CA LEU A 56 7.49 11.90 -18.43
C LEU A 56 6.97 11.77 -16.99
N ILE A 57 5.91 10.99 -16.81
CA ILE A 57 5.31 10.71 -15.51
C ILE A 57 6.00 9.51 -14.87
N LYS A 58 6.50 9.66 -13.64
CA LYS A 58 7.17 8.60 -12.90
C LYS A 58 6.18 7.58 -12.32
N GLY A 59 5.94 6.45 -13.00
CA GLY A 59 5.04 5.39 -12.55
C GLY A 59 5.62 4.50 -11.45
N SER A 60 6.01 5.07 -10.30
CA SER A 60 6.56 4.31 -9.17
C SER A 60 5.59 3.22 -8.69
N CYS A 61 6.11 2.05 -8.32
CA CYS A 61 5.32 1.00 -7.69
C CYS A 61 4.92 1.40 -6.27
N TYR A 62 3.65 1.79 -6.08
CA TYR A 62 3.11 2.21 -4.77
C TYR A 62 3.14 1.09 -3.74
N ASN A 63 2.93 -0.16 -4.15
CA ASN A 63 3.10 -1.32 -3.26
C ASN A 63 4.52 -1.40 -2.70
N HIS A 64 5.53 -1.07 -3.52
CA HIS A 64 6.92 -1.04 -3.08
C HIS A 64 7.18 0.14 -2.13
N ILE A 65 6.56 1.31 -2.37
CA ILE A 65 6.60 2.45 -1.42
C ILE A 65 6.05 2.04 -0.05
N LEU A 66 4.85 1.44 -0.02
CA LEU A 66 4.21 1.01 1.22
C LEU A 66 5.03 -0.07 1.94
N HIS A 67 5.56 -1.04 1.20
CA HIS A 67 6.45 -2.06 1.75
C HIS A 67 7.70 -1.45 2.40
N ASN A 68 8.38 -0.55 1.70
CA ASN A 68 9.59 0.07 2.22
C ASN A 68 9.28 0.98 3.42
N GLY A 69 8.16 1.69 3.42
CA GLY A 69 7.68 2.43 4.58
C GLY A 69 7.57 1.53 5.81
N VAL A 70 6.91 0.37 5.69
CA VAL A 70 6.82 -0.64 6.76
C VAL A 70 8.19 -1.14 7.18
N LYS A 71 9.07 -1.46 6.22
CA LYS A 71 10.43 -1.94 6.50
C LYS A 71 11.28 -0.90 7.24
N HIS A 72 11.16 0.38 6.89
CA HIS A 72 11.86 1.46 7.57
C HIS A 72 11.27 1.76 8.95
N GLY A 73 9.95 1.68 9.10
CA GLY A 73 9.28 1.78 10.40
C GLY A 73 9.68 0.63 11.33
N HIS A 74 9.76 -0.60 10.80
CA HIS A 74 10.09 -1.80 11.58
C HIS A 74 11.47 -1.72 12.25
N LYS A 75 12.45 -1.11 11.58
CA LYS A 75 13.79 -0.85 12.15
C LYS A 75 13.78 0.03 13.41
N LEU A 76 12.68 0.73 13.69
CA LEU A 76 12.53 1.56 14.88
C LEU A 76 11.98 0.78 16.08
N LEU A 77 11.59 -0.48 15.90
CA LEU A 77 11.11 -1.35 16.96
C LEU A 77 12.27 -2.20 17.49
N THR A 78 12.20 -2.52 18.79
CA THR A 78 13.20 -3.39 19.44
C THR A 78 13.03 -4.86 19.06
N ILE A 79 11.80 -5.28 18.75
CA ILE A 79 11.46 -6.66 18.40
C ILE A 79 11.45 -6.86 16.88
N ASP A 80 12.33 -7.72 16.38
CA ASP A 80 12.39 -8.11 14.98
C ASP A 80 11.35 -9.21 14.66
N VAL A 81 10.10 -8.79 14.45
CA VAL A 81 8.99 -9.67 14.08
C VAL A 81 9.28 -10.49 12.81
N GLU A 82 9.94 -9.91 11.81
CA GLU A 82 10.24 -10.62 10.56
C GLU A 82 11.21 -11.78 10.82
N LYS A 83 12.28 -11.53 11.58
CA LYS A 83 13.25 -12.54 11.98
C LYS A 83 12.60 -13.64 12.82
N ASN A 84 11.79 -13.26 13.82
CA ASN A 84 11.12 -14.22 14.70
C ASN A 84 10.21 -15.18 13.91
N LEU A 85 9.40 -14.65 12.98
CA LEU A 85 8.54 -15.49 12.13
C LEU A 85 9.35 -16.46 11.26
N LEU A 86 10.46 -16.01 10.68
CA LEU A 86 11.33 -16.85 9.87
C LEU A 86 11.99 -17.95 10.70
N SER A 87 12.44 -17.63 11.92
CA SER A 87 13.04 -18.58 12.84
C SER A 87 12.03 -19.61 13.33
N ILE A 88 10.80 -19.20 13.68
CA ILE A 88 9.69 -20.10 14.03
C ILE A 88 9.41 -21.07 12.88
N TYR A 89 9.23 -20.56 11.66
CA TYR A 89 8.96 -21.41 10.50
C TYR A 89 10.12 -22.38 10.20
N SER A 90 11.37 -21.89 10.27
CA SER A 90 12.57 -22.70 10.05
C SER A 90 12.69 -23.85 11.06
N HIS A 91 12.32 -23.61 12.32
CA HIS A 91 12.36 -24.61 13.38
C HIS A 91 11.48 -25.82 13.07
N PHE A 92 10.25 -25.59 12.61
CA PHE A 92 9.27 -26.65 12.33
C PHE A 92 9.41 -27.26 10.94
N SER A 93 9.71 -26.46 9.91
CA SER A 93 9.75 -26.93 8.51
C SER A 93 10.80 -28.02 8.23
N ARG A 94 11.76 -28.20 9.14
CA ARG A 94 12.88 -29.14 9.00
C ARG A 94 12.72 -30.45 9.77
N SER A 95 11.64 -30.62 10.54
CA SER A 95 11.50 -31.79 11.41
C SER A 95 10.03 -32.18 11.64
N ALA A 96 9.66 -33.35 11.10
CA ALA A 96 8.37 -33.97 11.36
C ALA A 96 8.18 -34.27 12.87
N LYS A 97 9.27 -34.61 13.58
CA LYS A 97 9.24 -34.82 15.03
C LYS A 97 8.81 -33.54 15.76
N ARG A 98 9.38 -32.39 15.44
CA ARG A 98 9.00 -31.10 16.06
C ARG A 98 7.56 -30.71 15.74
N ILE A 99 7.06 -31.04 14.55
CA ILE A 99 5.66 -30.83 14.20
C ILE A 99 4.75 -31.75 15.04
N ALA A 100 5.12 -33.02 15.23
CA ALA A 100 4.37 -33.95 16.07
C ALA A 100 4.35 -33.50 17.54
N GLU A 101 5.48 -33.05 18.08
CA GLU A 101 5.56 -32.45 19.42
C GLU A 101 4.69 -31.18 19.52
N LEU A 102 4.73 -30.27 18.54
CA LEU A 102 3.87 -29.10 18.55
C LEU A 102 2.38 -29.50 18.58
N LYS A 103 1.97 -30.56 17.85
CA LYS A 103 0.58 -31.03 17.84
C LYS A 103 0.09 -31.49 19.21
N SER A 104 0.94 -32.03 20.08
CA SER A 104 0.50 -32.38 21.44
C SER A 104 0.15 -31.15 22.28
N TYR A 105 0.73 -29.97 21.98
CA TYR A 105 0.31 -28.71 22.59
C TYR A 105 -1.07 -28.28 22.06
N TYR A 106 -1.33 -28.43 20.76
CA TYR A 106 -2.67 -28.16 20.21
C TYR A 106 -3.74 -29.05 20.86
N GLU A 107 -3.44 -30.34 21.06
CA GLU A 107 -4.31 -31.28 21.77
C GLU A 107 -4.56 -30.82 23.22
N PHE A 108 -3.52 -30.37 23.92
CA PHE A 108 -3.64 -29.81 25.28
C PHE A 108 -4.52 -28.56 25.34
N TYR A 109 -4.46 -27.71 24.32
CA TYR A 109 -5.29 -26.51 24.18
C TYR A 109 -6.70 -26.79 23.63
N GLU A 110 -7.02 -28.05 23.30
CA GLU A 110 -8.27 -28.44 22.62
C GLU A 110 -8.50 -27.69 21.30
N GLU A 111 -7.41 -27.37 20.58
CA GLU A 111 -7.44 -26.63 19.30
C GLU A 111 -7.07 -27.53 18.12
N ASP A 112 -7.68 -27.27 16.96
CA ASP A 112 -7.28 -27.93 15.71
C ASP A 112 -5.89 -27.47 15.25
N TYR A 113 -5.04 -28.40 14.84
CA TYR A 113 -3.72 -28.06 14.30
C TYR A 113 -3.82 -27.20 13.04
N VAL A 114 -3.16 -26.03 13.09
CA VAL A 114 -3.01 -25.14 11.94
C VAL A 114 -1.54 -24.95 11.60
N VAL A 115 -1.21 -25.08 10.32
CA VAL A 115 0.18 -24.95 9.81
C VAL A 115 0.74 -23.55 10.07
N ILE A 116 1.99 -23.44 10.53
CA ILE A 116 2.69 -22.14 10.58
C ILE A 116 2.95 -21.64 9.15
N LEU A 117 2.56 -20.41 8.84
CA LEU A 117 2.78 -19.82 7.51
C LEU A 117 4.21 -19.30 7.34
N LYS A 118 4.80 -19.59 6.18
CA LYS A 118 6.10 -19.03 5.79
C LYS A 118 5.94 -17.58 5.35
N HIS A 119 6.62 -16.67 6.03
CA HIS A 119 6.88 -15.35 5.48
C HIS A 119 8.00 -15.40 4.43
N ILE A 120 7.82 -14.75 3.30
CA ILE A 120 8.80 -14.62 2.22
C ILE A 120 9.16 -13.14 2.10
N LYS A 121 10.41 -12.77 2.42
CA LYS A 121 10.88 -11.37 2.43
C LYS A 121 10.57 -10.62 1.13
N ILE A 122 10.75 -11.28 -0.01
CA ILE A 122 10.47 -10.69 -1.34
C ILE A 122 8.99 -10.65 -1.72
N ARG A 123 8.12 -11.41 -1.03
CA ARG A 123 6.65 -11.43 -1.24
C ARG A 123 5.96 -10.89 -0.01
N TRP A 124 6.28 -9.66 0.32
CA TRP A 124 5.93 -8.98 1.56
C TRP A 124 4.48 -9.08 2.05
N LEU A 125 3.50 -9.30 1.16
CA LEU A 125 2.09 -9.56 1.54
C LEU A 125 1.95 -10.80 2.44
N THR A 126 2.94 -11.70 2.46
CA THR A 126 2.95 -12.85 3.37
C THR A 126 3.19 -12.47 4.83
N LEU A 127 3.74 -11.28 5.12
CA LEU A 127 4.07 -10.87 6.50
C LEU A 127 2.81 -10.78 7.34
N HIS A 128 1.80 -10.04 6.84
CA HIS A 128 0.52 -9.87 7.53
C HIS A 128 -0.15 -11.22 7.82
N LYS A 129 -0.25 -12.09 6.80
CA LYS A 129 -0.83 -13.43 6.95
C LYS A 129 -0.07 -14.31 7.94
N SER A 130 1.27 -14.19 7.97
CA SER A 130 2.09 -14.99 8.89
C SER A 130 1.94 -14.51 10.34
N ILE A 131 1.77 -13.20 10.55
CA ILE A 131 1.47 -12.62 11.87
C ILE A 131 0.07 -13.00 12.33
N GLU A 132 -0.94 -12.87 11.45
CA GLU A 132 -2.30 -13.30 11.72
C GLU A 132 -2.35 -14.78 12.12
N ARG A 133 -1.64 -15.64 11.37
CA ARG A 133 -1.49 -17.05 11.71
C ARG A 133 -0.83 -17.25 13.07
N LEU A 134 0.29 -16.59 13.36
CA LEU A 134 0.98 -16.75 14.64
C LEU A 134 0.11 -16.28 15.81
N LEU A 135 -0.63 -15.19 15.65
CA LEU A 135 -1.57 -14.71 16.68
C LEU A 135 -2.69 -15.71 16.95
N GLN A 136 -3.20 -16.38 15.91
CA GLN A 136 -4.22 -17.42 16.06
C GLN A 136 -3.72 -18.59 16.93
N VAL A 137 -2.44 -18.96 16.80
CA VAL A 137 -1.87 -20.14 17.46
C VAL A 137 -0.80 -19.78 18.50
N PHE A 138 -0.91 -18.58 19.06
CA PHE A 138 0.17 -18.00 19.86
C PHE A 138 0.47 -18.82 21.12
N ALA A 139 -0.57 -19.27 21.82
CA ALA A 139 -0.46 -20.02 23.07
C ALA A 139 0.26 -21.38 22.91
N PRO A 140 -0.18 -22.31 22.04
CA PRO A 140 0.49 -23.60 21.85
C PRO A 140 1.94 -23.43 21.34
N VAL A 141 2.19 -22.44 20.48
CA VAL A 141 3.55 -22.17 19.98
C VAL A 141 4.45 -21.59 21.07
N LYS A 142 3.94 -20.65 21.88
CA LYS A 142 4.67 -20.06 23.02
C LYS A 142 5.10 -21.15 23.99
N ASP A 143 4.16 -21.98 24.44
CA ASP A 143 4.45 -23.01 25.44
C ASP A 143 5.41 -24.06 24.92
N TYR A 144 5.26 -24.47 23.65
CA TYR A 144 6.23 -25.36 23.01
C TYR A 144 7.66 -24.80 23.06
N PHE A 145 7.87 -23.53 22.69
CA PHE A 145 9.22 -22.96 22.69
C PHE A 145 9.75 -22.71 24.10
N LEU A 146 8.89 -22.40 25.07
CA LEU A 146 9.30 -22.19 26.46
C LEU A 146 9.62 -23.48 27.20
N SER A 147 9.06 -24.62 26.78
CA SER A 147 9.38 -25.94 27.34
C SER A 147 10.66 -26.56 26.76
N LEU A 148 11.28 -25.94 25.75
CA LEU A 148 12.55 -26.41 25.22
C LEU A 148 13.69 -25.93 26.13
N ASP A 149 14.39 -26.88 26.76
CA ASP A 149 15.54 -26.59 27.63
C ASP A 149 16.72 -25.99 26.85
N ASP A 150 17.47 -26.83 26.13
CA ASP A 150 18.69 -26.46 25.37
C ASP A 150 18.46 -26.33 23.84
N GLY A 151 17.23 -26.61 23.37
CA GLY A 151 16.88 -26.65 21.94
C GLY A 151 16.24 -25.38 21.39
N CYS A 152 15.91 -24.40 22.25
CA CYS A 152 15.24 -23.18 21.83
C CYS A 152 16.24 -22.15 21.32
N PRO A 153 16.09 -21.61 20.10
CA PRO A 153 16.86 -20.44 19.67
C PRO A 153 16.69 -19.31 20.68
N GLY A 154 17.78 -18.75 21.21
CA GLY A 154 17.74 -17.76 22.29
C GLY A 154 16.84 -16.55 22.00
N GLU A 155 16.82 -16.09 20.75
CA GLU A 155 15.93 -15.02 20.29
C GLU A 155 14.44 -15.37 20.39
N LEU A 156 14.06 -16.63 20.15
CA LEU A 156 12.68 -17.10 20.28
C LEU A 156 12.32 -17.29 21.74
N LYS A 157 13.24 -17.78 22.56
CA LYS A 157 13.06 -17.86 24.02
C LYS A 157 12.77 -16.46 24.57
N GLU A 158 13.59 -15.46 24.23
CA GLU A 158 13.39 -14.07 24.63
C GLU A 158 12.04 -13.51 24.15
N PHE A 159 11.73 -13.69 22.85
CA PHE A 159 10.47 -13.23 22.25
C PHE A 159 9.22 -13.81 22.91
N PHE A 160 9.24 -15.09 23.29
CA PHE A 160 8.11 -15.75 23.94
C PHE A 160 8.08 -15.56 25.46
N SER A 161 9.21 -15.24 26.09
CA SER A 161 9.29 -15.00 27.54
C SER A 161 8.75 -13.62 27.93
N CYS A 162 8.78 -12.64 27.03
CA CYS A 162 8.27 -11.30 27.29
C CYS A 162 6.84 -11.10 26.75
N GLU A 163 6.00 -10.40 27.52
CA GLU A 163 4.64 -10.03 27.09
C GLU A 163 4.66 -8.94 25.99
N GLU A 164 5.81 -8.29 25.79
CA GLU A 164 6.04 -7.29 24.74
C GLU A 164 5.91 -7.90 23.34
N GLY A 165 6.41 -9.13 23.13
CA GLY A 165 6.36 -9.81 21.83
C GLY A 165 4.93 -9.94 21.30
N HIS A 166 4.01 -10.37 22.16
CA HIS A 166 2.60 -10.51 21.81
C HIS A 166 1.91 -9.16 21.56
N CYS A 167 2.31 -8.12 22.30
CA CYS A 167 1.85 -6.75 22.09
C CYS A 167 2.30 -6.21 20.74
N VAL A 168 3.58 -6.38 20.39
CA VAL A 168 4.15 -5.95 19.10
C VAL A 168 3.49 -6.70 17.94
N LEU A 169 3.24 -8.01 18.05
CA LEU A 169 2.47 -8.75 17.03
C LEU A 169 1.08 -8.16 16.82
N SER A 170 0.37 -7.82 17.91
CA SER A 170 -0.98 -7.25 17.84
C SER A 170 -0.99 -5.84 17.21
N PHE A 171 0.07 -5.06 17.43
CA PHE A 171 0.31 -3.81 16.71
C PHE A 171 0.50 -4.04 15.21
N PHE A 172 1.38 -4.96 14.84
CA PHE A 172 1.67 -5.25 13.44
C PHE A 172 0.45 -5.79 12.71
N GLU A 173 -0.32 -6.72 13.29
CA GLU A 173 -1.56 -7.20 12.69
C GLU A 173 -2.46 -6.03 12.33
N ASN A 174 -2.69 -5.12 13.28
CA ASN A 174 -3.60 -4.00 13.07
C ASN A 174 -3.14 -3.05 11.96
N ILE A 175 -1.87 -2.63 12.00
CA ILE A 175 -1.33 -1.67 11.02
C ILE A 175 -1.16 -2.30 9.65
N LEU A 176 -0.65 -3.54 9.59
CA LEU A 176 -0.50 -4.25 8.33
C LEU A 176 -1.85 -4.60 7.71
N SER A 177 -2.90 -4.88 8.49
CA SER A 177 -4.26 -5.09 7.97
C SER A 177 -4.77 -3.86 7.20
N ILE A 178 -4.51 -2.66 7.71
CA ILE A 178 -4.89 -1.40 7.05
C ILE A 178 -4.10 -1.19 5.76
N ILE A 179 -2.78 -1.36 5.83
CA ILE A 179 -1.89 -1.22 4.67
C ILE A 179 -2.22 -2.27 3.61
N GLN A 180 -2.49 -3.51 4.01
CA GLN A 180 -2.85 -4.62 3.14
C GLN A 180 -4.14 -4.36 2.37
N LYS A 181 -5.17 -3.77 3.02
CA LYS A 181 -6.39 -3.35 2.32
C LYS A 181 -6.09 -2.38 1.19
N SER A 182 -5.19 -1.42 1.40
CA SER A 182 -4.77 -0.49 0.35
C SER A 182 -3.92 -1.17 -0.72
N ASN A 183 -3.00 -2.07 -0.36
CA ASN A 183 -2.22 -2.84 -1.35
C ASN A 183 -3.11 -3.65 -2.29
N LEU A 184 -4.11 -4.33 -1.75
CA LEU A 184 -5.04 -5.13 -2.55
C LEU A 184 -5.85 -4.25 -3.50
N LYS A 185 -6.20 -3.01 -3.10
CA LYS A 185 -6.77 -2.03 -4.03
C LYS A 185 -5.76 -1.62 -5.11
N LEU A 186 -4.50 -1.39 -4.75
CA LEU A 186 -3.42 -0.98 -5.66
C LEU A 186 -3.01 -2.08 -6.66
N GLN A 187 -3.30 -3.35 -6.37
CA GLN A 187 -2.96 -4.51 -7.20
C GLN A 187 -4.11 -5.01 -8.07
N ARG A 188 -5.26 -4.33 -8.06
CA ARG A 188 -6.38 -4.70 -8.93
C ARG A 188 -5.92 -4.65 -10.40
N ARG A 189 -6.34 -5.66 -11.17
CA ARG A 189 -6.04 -5.77 -12.62
C ARG A 189 -6.36 -4.48 -13.38
N TYR A 190 -7.43 -3.81 -12.97
CA TYR A 190 -7.83 -2.50 -13.48
C TYR A 190 -7.99 -1.54 -12.30
N LEU A 191 -6.93 -0.81 -11.99
CA LEU A 191 -7.01 0.37 -11.14
C LEU A 191 -6.89 1.59 -12.03
N ALA A 192 -7.97 2.37 -12.13
CA ALA A 192 -7.91 3.64 -12.84
C ALA A 192 -7.03 4.63 -12.06
N GLY A 193 -6.20 5.39 -12.76
CA GLY A 193 -5.30 6.40 -12.15
C GLY A 193 -6.05 7.39 -11.25
N VAL A 194 -7.30 7.72 -11.60
CA VAL A 194 -8.21 8.58 -10.81
C VAL A 194 -8.48 8.05 -9.40
N SER A 195 -8.40 6.74 -9.18
CA SER A 195 -8.59 6.13 -7.86
C SER A 195 -7.30 6.05 -7.05
N LEU A 196 -6.13 6.20 -7.68
CA LEU A 196 -4.85 5.97 -7.04
C LEU A 196 -4.57 6.97 -5.93
N HIS A 197 -4.76 8.26 -6.22
CA HIS A 197 -4.60 9.32 -5.23
C HIS A 197 -5.49 9.08 -4.01
N ARG A 198 -6.78 8.81 -4.24
CA ARG A 198 -7.74 8.48 -3.18
C ARG A 198 -7.29 7.30 -2.31
N VAL A 199 -6.78 6.22 -2.90
CA VAL A 199 -6.32 5.05 -2.12
C VAL A 199 -5.15 5.41 -1.20
N ILE A 200 -4.20 6.22 -1.67
CA ILE A 200 -3.04 6.63 -0.89
C ILE A 200 -3.44 7.65 0.18
N THR A 201 -4.26 8.66 -0.15
CA THR A 201 -4.69 9.67 0.82
C THR A 201 -5.61 9.11 1.89
N GLU A 202 -6.52 8.19 1.56
CA GLU A 202 -7.31 7.45 2.54
C GLU A 202 -6.44 6.63 3.49
N LEU A 203 -5.38 5.98 2.97
CA LEU A 203 -4.44 5.23 3.81
C LEU A 203 -3.71 6.16 4.76
N LYS A 204 -3.13 7.26 4.24
CA LYS A 204 -2.44 8.25 5.05
C LYS A 204 -3.33 8.83 6.13
N LEU A 205 -4.58 9.20 5.80
CA LEU A 205 -5.54 9.71 6.76
C LEU A 205 -5.79 8.72 7.89
N LYS A 206 -6.01 7.43 7.56
CA LYS A 206 -6.18 6.37 8.57
C LYS A 206 -4.96 6.18 9.46
N LEU A 207 -3.75 6.31 8.91
CA LEU A 207 -2.51 6.22 9.68
C LEU A 207 -2.34 7.45 10.58
N GLN A 208 -2.61 8.65 10.07
CA GLN A 208 -2.52 9.91 10.82
C GLN A 208 -3.51 9.92 11.99
N GLN A 209 -4.77 9.56 11.75
CA GLN A 209 -5.80 9.47 12.79
C GLN A 209 -5.38 8.56 13.96
N ARG A 210 -4.59 7.51 13.69
CA ARG A 210 -4.05 6.63 14.73
C ARG A 210 -2.92 7.24 15.53
N LEU A 211 -2.08 8.06 14.90
CA LEU A 211 -1.09 8.86 15.61
C LEU A 211 -1.78 9.86 16.52
N ASP A 212 -2.72 10.63 15.97
CA ASP A 212 -3.42 11.71 16.69
C ASP A 212 -4.20 11.16 17.90
N SER A 213 -4.83 10.00 17.74
CA SER A 213 -5.56 9.32 18.82
C SER A 213 -4.71 8.39 19.69
N SER A 214 -3.41 8.20 19.36
CA SER A 214 -2.56 7.18 19.96
C SER A 214 -3.22 5.79 20.01
N PHE A 215 -4.01 5.45 18.99
CA PHE A 215 -4.78 4.21 18.91
C PHE A 215 -4.21 3.22 17.90
N PHE A 216 -3.55 2.19 18.42
CA PHE A 216 -2.82 1.19 17.63
C PHE A 216 -3.56 -0.14 17.46
N GLY A 217 -4.87 -0.16 17.72
CA GLY A 217 -5.74 -1.35 17.64
C GLY A 217 -6.19 -1.85 19.01
N ALA A 218 -7.39 -2.43 19.07
CA ALA A 218 -8.01 -2.83 20.34
C ALA A 218 -7.23 -3.94 21.06
N SER A 219 -6.79 -4.97 20.33
CA SER A 219 -5.96 -6.07 20.87
C SER A 219 -4.62 -5.54 21.41
N CYS A 220 -3.97 -4.63 20.68
CA CYS A 220 -2.74 -3.96 21.13
C CYS A 220 -2.98 -3.15 22.40
N ARG A 221 -4.04 -2.32 22.44
CA ARG A 221 -4.40 -1.52 23.63
C ARG A 221 -4.63 -2.38 24.87
N LEU A 222 -5.37 -3.49 24.75
CA LEU A 222 -5.62 -4.41 25.87
C LEU A 222 -4.34 -5.07 26.40
N LYS A 223 -3.37 -5.34 25.52
CA LYS A 223 -2.07 -5.90 25.91
C LYS A 223 -1.18 -4.84 26.55
N LEU A 224 -1.12 -3.64 25.97
CA LEU A 224 -0.39 -2.51 26.54
C LEU A 224 -0.85 -2.20 27.97
N SER A 225 -2.16 -2.26 28.25
CA SER A 225 -2.68 -2.01 29.61
C SER A 225 -2.29 -3.06 30.65
N ARG A 226 -1.74 -4.20 30.23
CA ARG A 226 -1.26 -5.27 31.12
C ARG A 226 0.26 -5.24 31.34
N LEU A 227 0.98 -4.37 30.62
CA LEU A 227 2.43 -4.21 30.75
C LEU A 227 2.77 -3.17 31.82
N GLU A 228 3.98 -3.25 32.36
CA GLU A 228 4.53 -2.22 33.24
C GLU A 228 4.51 -0.84 32.55
N PRO A 229 4.15 0.24 33.27
CA PRO A 229 3.95 1.57 32.66
C PRO A 229 5.13 2.06 31.82
N ASN A 230 6.36 1.83 32.29
CA ASN A 230 7.57 2.24 31.59
C ASN A 230 7.77 1.48 30.27
N ILE A 231 7.41 0.19 30.22
CA ILE A 231 7.48 -0.65 29.02
C ILE A 231 6.37 -0.24 28.05
N ALA A 232 5.14 -0.10 28.55
CA ALA A 232 3.99 0.32 27.75
C ALA A 232 4.24 1.69 27.08
N ASN A 233 4.81 2.65 27.80
CA ASN A 233 5.15 3.97 27.26
C ASN A 233 6.23 3.90 26.16
N LYS A 234 7.28 3.08 26.35
CA LYS A 234 8.32 2.86 25.33
C LYS A 234 7.74 2.22 24.06
N LEU A 235 6.88 1.21 24.20
CA LEU A 235 6.21 0.57 23.06
C LEU A 235 5.27 1.55 22.35
N ASN A 236 4.42 2.29 23.07
CA ASN A 236 3.55 3.31 22.49
C ASN A 236 4.34 4.35 21.70
N HIS A 237 5.44 4.87 22.25
CA HIS A 237 6.32 5.80 21.55
C HIS A 237 6.89 5.17 20.27
N SER A 238 7.36 3.92 20.35
CA SER A 238 7.94 3.20 19.21
C SER A 238 6.89 2.91 18.11
N PHE A 239 5.65 2.61 18.48
CA PHE A 239 4.53 2.42 17.56
C PHE A 239 4.15 3.72 16.85
N ALA A 240 4.12 4.84 17.58
CA ALA A 240 3.93 6.16 16.98
C ALA A 240 5.06 6.48 15.99
N ARG A 241 6.32 6.27 16.37
CA ARG A 241 7.49 6.48 15.49
C ARG A 241 7.45 5.58 14.26
N PHE A 242 7.00 4.33 14.39
CA PHE A 242 6.79 3.43 13.25
C PHE A 242 5.79 4.03 12.26
N ILE A 243 4.58 4.39 12.71
CA ILE A 243 3.52 4.89 11.81
C ILE A 243 3.96 6.21 11.18
N GLN A 244 4.55 7.11 11.97
CA GLN A 244 5.12 8.36 11.50
C GLN A 244 6.14 8.11 10.38
N ARG A 245 7.06 7.15 10.54
CA ARG A 245 8.03 6.81 9.50
C ARG A 245 7.36 6.27 8.23
N VAL A 246 6.31 5.47 8.35
CA VAL A 246 5.53 5.00 7.19
C VAL A 246 4.91 6.18 6.43
N ILE A 247 4.30 7.13 7.14
CA ILE A 247 3.71 8.34 6.54
C ILE A 247 4.78 9.18 5.85
N GLU A 248 5.91 9.44 6.51
CA GLU A 248 7.05 10.17 5.94
C GLU A 248 7.59 9.48 4.68
N TYR A 249 7.68 8.15 4.68
CA TYR A 249 8.13 7.39 3.51
C TYR A 249 7.14 7.51 2.35
N ILE A 250 5.83 7.53 2.64
CA ILE A 250 4.83 7.83 1.60
C ILE A 250 5.06 9.25 1.08
N ASP A 251 5.28 10.24 1.92
CA ASP A 251 5.49 11.63 1.48
C ASP A 251 6.77 11.83 0.66
N GLU A 252 7.87 11.17 1.04
CA GLU A 252 9.13 11.20 0.32
C GLU A 252 9.00 10.67 -1.12
N TYR A 253 8.25 9.58 -1.32
CA TYR A 253 8.26 8.85 -2.60
C TYR A 253 6.97 8.97 -3.42
N TYR A 254 5.82 9.23 -2.79
CA TYR A 254 4.56 9.49 -3.47
C TYR A 254 4.40 10.97 -3.81
N LEU A 255 4.59 11.86 -2.82
CA LEU A 255 4.52 13.31 -3.02
C LEU A 255 5.83 13.92 -3.52
N LEU A 256 6.87 13.10 -3.73
CA LEU A 256 8.23 13.50 -4.11
C LEU A 256 8.82 14.60 -3.21
N LYS A 257 8.43 14.64 -1.93
CA LYS A 257 8.97 15.57 -0.93
C LYS A 257 10.30 15.08 -0.35
N LYS A 258 11.20 14.60 -1.22
CA LYS A 258 12.54 14.19 -0.78
C LYS A 258 13.29 15.39 -0.26
N LYS A 259 14.00 15.20 0.84
CA LYS A 259 14.87 16.23 1.43
C LYS A 259 16.33 15.91 1.15
N ASP A 260 17.13 16.93 0.88
CA ASP A 260 18.58 16.81 0.84
C ASP A 260 19.15 16.63 2.27
N LYS A 261 20.47 16.47 2.39
CA LYS A 261 21.16 16.32 3.68
C LYS A 261 21.03 17.55 4.61
N TYR A 262 20.55 18.68 4.10
CA TYR A 262 20.33 19.93 4.82
C TYR A 262 18.84 20.17 5.13
N GLY A 263 17.95 19.27 4.70
CA GLY A 263 16.51 19.35 4.95
C GLY A 263 15.72 20.10 3.86
N ASN A 264 16.35 20.54 2.77
CA ASN A 264 15.67 21.26 1.69
C ASN A 264 14.94 20.28 0.77
N ILE A 265 13.76 20.67 0.28
CA ILE A 265 13.01 19.86 -0.70
C ILE A 265 13.78 19.83 -2.02
N ILE A 266 14.00 18.63 -2.54
CA ILE A 266 14.64 18.40 -3.84
C ILE A 266 13.57 18.52 -4.91
N GLU A 267 13.73 19.48 -5.83
CA GLU A 267 12.82 19.61 -6.96
C GLU A 267 12.89 18.37 -7.88
N PRO A 268 11.72 17.84 -8.29
CA PRO A 268 11.66 16.69 -9.16
C PRO A 268 12.06 17.06 -10.60
N LYS A 269 12.87 16.21 -11.24
CA LYS A 269 13.32 16.43 -12.64
C LYS A 269 12.21 16.36 -13.69
N CYS A 270 11.10 15.72 -13.35
CA CYS A 270 9.98 15.39 -14.22
C CYS A 270 8.68 15.58 -13.41
N ILE A 271 7.53 15.58 -14.07
CA ILE A 271 6.23 15.87 -13.42
C ILE A 271 5.98 14.92 -12.24
N THR A 272 5.49 15.46 -11.13
CA THR A 272 5.22 14.62 -9.97
C THR A 272 3.99 13.75 -10.23
N PRO A 273 4.06 12.44 -9.94
CA PRO A 273 2.91 11.57 -10.11
C PRO A 273 1.75 12.00 -9.21
N SER A 274 2.03 12.49 -8.00
CA SER A 274 1.00 12.95 -7.07
C SER A 274 0.17 14.09 -7.62
N GLU A 275 0.76 15.11 -8.23
CA GLU A 275 0.02 16.25 -8.80
C GLU A 275 -0.92 15.79 -9.91
N ILE A 276 -0.46 14.89 -10.76
CA ILE A 276 -1.28 14.32 -11.83
C ILE A 276 -2.42 13.50 -11.25
N TYR A 277 -2.12 12.55 -10.35
CA TYR A 277 -3.16 11.69 -9.78
C TYR A 277 -4.16 12.48 -8.93
N GLU A 278 -3.71 13.56 -8.27
CA GLU A 278 -4.57 14.50 -7.56
C GLU A 278 -5.46 15.25 -8.53
N ALA A 279 -4.90 15.85 -9.59
CA ALA A 279 -5.66 16.60 -10.59
C ALA A 279 -6.71 15.75 -11.30
N ILE A 280 -6.41 14.48 -11.59
CA ILE A 280 -7.37 13.58 -12.22
C ILE A 280 -8.30 12.88 -11.21
N SER A 281 -8.06 12.99 -9.90
CA SER A 281 -8.88 12.30 -8.90
C SER A 281 -10.36 12.71 -8.86
N PRO A 282 -10.75 13.98 -9.14
CA PRO A 282 -12.15 14.39 -9.20
C PRO A 282 -12.94 13.63 -10.27
N PHE A 283 -12.30 13.24 -11.37
CA PHE A 283 -12.93 12.43 -12.42
C PHE A 283 -13.21 10.99 -12.00
N GLY A 284 -12.71 10.56 -10.83
CA GLY A 284 -13.04 9.28 -10.20
C GLY A 284 -14.18 9.35 -9.18
N LEU A 285 -14.81 10.52 -9.02
CA LEU A 285 -15.98 10.73 -8.17
C LEU A 285 -17.23 10.15 -8.85
N SER A 286 -18.20 9.73 -8.03
CA SER A 286 -19.44 9.09 -8.48
C SER A 286 -20.43 10.05 -9.15
N THR A 287 -20.14 11.34 -9.15
CA THR A 287 -21.04 12.44 -9.53
C THR A 287 -20.27 13.42 -10.39
N ILE A 288 -20.51 13.44 -11.70
CA ILE A 288 -19.85 14.40 -12.60
C ILE A 288 -20.15 15.86 -12.23
N ASN A 289 -21.25 16.09 -11.50
CA ASN A 289 -21.65 17.40 -11.00
C ASN A 289 -20.63 18.01 -10.03
N GLU A 290 -19.76 17.19 -9.42
CA GLU A 290 -18.65 17.65 -8.58
C GLU A 290 -17.39 18.00 -9.40
N VAL A 291 -17.34 17.60 -10.67
CA VAL A 291 -16.29 17.99 -11.60
C VAL A 291 -16.61 19.38 -12.14
N THR A 292 -15.67 20.29 -12.00
CA THR A 292 -15.77 21.69 -12.41
C THR A 292 -14.84 21.96 -13.59
N TRP A 293 -15.07 23.06 -14.30
CA TRP A 293 -14.16 23.49 -15.37
C TRP A 293 -12.72 23.69 -14.88
N ASP A 294 -12.54 24.21 -13.66
CA ASP A 294 -11.21 24.36 -13.02
C ASP A 294 -10.45 23.03 -12.90
N HIS A 295 -11.15 21.91 -12.65
CA HIS A 295 -10.52 20.60 -12.65
C HIS A 295 -10.03 20.18 -14.04
N VAL A 296 -10.76 20.55 -15.10
CA VAL A 296 -10.38 20.27 -16.49
C VAL A 296 -9.18 21.11 -16.90
N THR A 297 -9.20 22.42 -16.64
CA THR A 297 -8.09 23.32 -16.98
C THR A 297 -6.81 22.96 -16.21
N LYS A 298 -6.91 22.58 -14.94
CA LYS A 298 -5.75 22.08 -14.17
C LYS A 298 -5.12 20.84 -14.81
N CYS A 299 -5.91 19.96 -15.41
CA CYS A 299 -5.37 18.82 -16.14
C CYS A 299 -4.67 19.24 -17.43
N THR A 300 -5.26 20.14 -18.23
CA THR A 300 -4.68 20.57 -19.51
C THR A 300 -3.34 21.29 -19.31
N GLU A 301 -3.22 22.09 -18.25
CA GLU A 301 -1.97 22.73 -17.82
C GLU A 301 -0.90 21.71 -17.44
N LEU A 302 -1.25 20.71 -16.61
CA LEU A 302 -0.32 19.68 -16.15
C LEU A 302 0.18 18.79 -17.29
N PHE A 303 -0.71 18.39 -18.21
CA PHE A 303 -0.35 17.55 -19.36
C PHE A 303 0.30 18.35 -20.50
N LYS A 304 0.31 19.69 -20.44
CA LYS A 304 0.88 20.58 -21.46
C LYS A 304 0.43 20.22 -22.87
N ILE A 305 -0.88 20.00 -23.04
CA ILE A 305 -1.47 19.58 -24.32
C ILE A 305 -1.24 20.69 -25.35
N LYS A 306 -0.52 20.38 -26.43
CA LYS A 306 -0.26 21.33 -27.51
C LYS A 306 -1.48 21.47 -28.41
N ASN A 307 -1.72 22.68 -28.91
CA ASN A 307 -2.80 22.99 -29.86
C ASN A 307 -4.20 22.65 -29.36
N LEU A 308 -4.43 22.75 -28.04
CA LEU A 308 -5.75 22.56 -27.46
C LEU A 308 -6.63 23.78 -27.78
N ASN A 309 -7.80 23.55 -28.38
CA ASN A 309 -8.84 24.57 -28.47
C ASN A 309 -9.66 24.55 -27.18
N GLU A 310 -9.48 25.58 -26.34
CA GLU A 310 -10.12 25.66 -25.03
C GLU A 310 -11.64 25.84 -25.15
N ASP A 311 -12.12 26.56 -26.17
CA ASP A 311 -13.55 26.78 -26.40
C ASP A 311 -14.25 25.47 -26.78
N ASP A 312 -13.66 24.68 -27.68
CA ASP A 312 -14.19 23.37 -28.06
C ASP A 312 -14.20 22.42 -26.85
N LEU A 313 -13.12 22.41 -26.05
CA LEU A 313 -13.05 21.58 -24.85
C LEU A 313 -14.10 22.00 -23.80
N PHE A 314 -14.36 23.29 -23.64
CA PHE A 314 -15.41 23.79 -22.73
C PHE A 314 -16.80 23.36 -23.18
N ASN A 315 -17.06 23.41 -24.50
CA ASN A 315 -18.30 22.93 -25.08
C ASN A 315 -18.48 21.42 -24.84
N GLU A 316 -17.44 20.61 -25.11
CA GLU A 316 -17.45 19.17 -24.83
C GLU A 316 -17.69 18.88 -23.34
N PHE A 317 -17.05 19.63 -22.44
CA PHE A 317 -17.27 19.50 -21.00
C PHE A 317 -18.73 19.74 -20.62
N CYS A 318 -19.33 20.82 -21.13
CA CYS A 318 -20.75 21.13 -20.90
C CYS A 318 -21.67 20.02 -21.44
N GLU A 319 -21.41 19.52 -22.64
CA GLU A 319 -22.18 18.43 -23.25
C GLU A 319 -22.11 17.14 -22.42
N ILE A 320 -20.90 16.77 -21.96
CA ILE A 320 -20.70 15.59 -21.12
C ILE A 320 -21.49 15.71 -19.82
N GLN A 321 -21.52 16.88 -19.18
CA GLN A 321 -22.32 17.10 -17.97
C GLN A 321 -23.82 16.90 -18.23
N ILE A 322 -24.33 17.40 -19.35
CA ILE A 322 -25.73 17.22 -19.76
C ILE A 322 -26.04 15.74 -20.00
N VAL A 323 -25.20 15.05 -20.76
CA VAL A 323 -25.37 13.62 -21.08
C VAL A 323 -25.36 12.78 -19.80
N PHE A 324 -24.40 13.02 -18.91
CA PHE A 324 -24.31 12.28 -17.66
C PHE A 324 -25.54 12.52 -16.77
N LYS A 325 -25.99 13.77 -16.63
CA LYS A 325 -27.22 14.08 -15.88
C LYS A 325 -28.42 13.35 -16.47
N SER A 326 -28.56 13.34 -17.81
CA SER A 326 -29.59 12.57 -18.50
C SER A 326 -29.50 11.06 -18.22
N ILE A 327 -28.29 10.49 -18.19
CA ILE A 327 -28.08 9.07 -17.84
C ILE A 327 -28.44 8.81 -16.38
N GLN A 328 -28.08 9.72 -15.46
CA GLN A 328 -28.38 9.61 -14.04
C GLN A 328 -29.90 9.67 -13.79
N ASP A 329 -30.58 10.59 -14.46
CA ASP A 329 -32.04 10.74 -14.43
C ASP A 329 -32.75 9.54 -15.07
N LYS A 330 -32.15 8.88 -16.07
CA LYS A 330 -32.66 7.64 -16.68
C LYS A 330 -32.39 6.40 -15.84
N ASN A 331 -31.31 6.38 -15.05
CA ASN A 331 -31.02 5.37 -14.03
C ASN A 331 -31.87 5.60 -12.77
N ILE A 332 -33.18 5.73 -12.99
CA ILE A 332 -34.22 5.75 -11.99
C ILE A 332 -34.02 4.54 -11.07
N SER A 333 -33.96 4.77 -9.76
CA SER A 333 -33.92 3.71 -8.74
C SER A 333 -34.97 2.65 -9.04
N ILE A 334 -34.68 1.36 -8.79
CA ILE A 334 -35.69 0.27 -8.88
C ILE A 334 -36.98 0.66 -8.15
N TYR A 335 -36.88 1.40 -7.04
CA TYR A 335 -38.02 1.94 -6.30
C TYR A 335 -38.89 2.90 -7.12
N ASP A 336 -38.28 3.81 -7.86
CA ASP A 336 -38.98 4.80 -8.67
C ASP A 336 -39.52 4.18 -9.98
N GLN A 337 -38.86 3.14 -10.51
CA GLN A 337 -39.38 2.32 -11.60
C GLN A 337 -40.65 1.56 -11.15
N ILE A 338 -40.63 1.00 -9.93
CA ILE A 338 -41.80 0.34 -9.31
C ILE A 338 -42.93 1.35 -9.03
N GLN A 339 -42.62 2.53 -8.49
CA GLN A 339 -43.61 3.59 -8.25
C GLN A 339 -44.28 4.09 -9.54
N SER A 340 -43.49 4.24 -10.61
CA SER A 340 -44.00 4.61 -11.93
C SER A 340 -44.95 3.54 -12.48
N TYR A 341 -44.56 2.26 -12.41
CA TYR A 341 -45.40 1.12 -12.80
C TYR A 341 -46.73 1.09 -12.02
N ILE A 342 -46.67 1.20 -10.69
CA ILE A 342 -47.86 1.24 -9.82
C ILE A 342 -48.78 2.39 -10.23
N LYS A 343 -48.26 3.61 -10.42
CA LYS A 343 -49.08 4.77 -10.83
C LYS A 343 -49.72 4.59 -12.21
N THR A 344 -49.04 3.95 -13.16
CA THR A 344 -49.62 3.69 -14.49
C THR A 344 -50.73 2.63 -14.47
N THR A 345 -50.64 1.62 -13.60
CA THR A 345 -51.69 0.60 -13.43
C THR A 345 -52.87 1.06 -12.58
N SER A 346 -52.68 2.01 -11.67
CA SER A 346 -53.76 2.56 -10.85
C SER A 346 -54.68 3.53 -11.59
N ASN A 347 -54.19 4.13 -12.69
CA ASN A 347 -54.96 5.04 -13.54
C ASN A 347 -55.66 4.33 -14.72
N SER A 348 -55.57 3.00 -14.79
CA SER A 348 -56.17 2.16 -15.83
C SER A 348 -57.28 1.23 -15.33
N ASN A 349 -57.83 1.49 -14.13
CA ASN A 349 -59.05 0.85 -13.60
C ASN A 349 -60.15 1.87 -13.37
#